data_AF-A0A1X0DPA9-F1
#
_entry.id   AF-A0A1X0DPA9-F1
#
_cell.length_a   1.000
_cell.length_b   1.000
_cell.length_c   1.000
_cell.angle_alpha   90.00
_cell.angle_beta   90.00
_cell.angle_gamma   90.00
#
_symmetry.space_group_name_H-M   'P 1'
#
loop_
_entity.id
_entity.type
_entity.pdbx_description
1 polymer ?
#
loop_
_entity_poly.entity_id
_entity_poly.type
_entity_poly.pdbx_seq_one_letter_code
_entity_poly.pdbx_strand_id
1 'polypeptide(L)'
;MDKRRKPNPTERRRDLCDAAIQLLADDGAKGLSHLKVDRKAGVPDGTTSFYFRTRSALLRAAAERLAELDLASLQSVADGSGGDGEGPTPSRLSQVVIQAGGEPQLSRTKARYELTMQATRDPALAAILQQAMEGFTKLHREILVRLMPRGAELEPAVVEDLSNVTLTFINGLLLRFTHDDRIIDSPERLDAILAAIATGILKSPDKGRLTETGGPG
;
A
#
# COMPACT_ATOMS: atom_id res chain seq x y z
N MET A 1 27.77 7.60 32.41
CA MET A 1 28.08 8.52 31.28
C MET A 1 27.77 7.77 30.00
N ASP A 2 26.57 8.00 29.46
CA ASP A 2 26.09 7.30 28.27
C ASP A 2 26.80 7.87 27.03
N LYS A 3 27.50 7.02 26.29
CA LYS A 3 28.26 7.40 25.08
C LYS A 3 27.23 7.79 24.03
N ARG A 4 27.00 9.09 23.86
CA ARG A 4 26.18 9.67 22.79
C ARG A 4 26.68 9.14 21.43
N ARG A 5 26.09 8.05 20.96
CA ARG A 5 26.38 7.43 19.66
C ARG A 5 26.15 8.51 18.61
N LYS A 6 27.17 8.84 17.80
CA LYS A 6 26.99 9.77 16.69
C LYS A 6 25.82 9.25 15.84
N PRO A 7 24.75 10.04 15.62
CA PRO A 7 23.62 9.57 14.84
C PRO A 7 24.11 9.11 13.47
N ASN A 8 23.79 7.87 13.09
CA ASN A 8 24.10 7.36 11.77
C ASN A 8 23.33 8.23 10.74
N PRO A 9 23.98 8.88 9.76
CA PRO A 9 23.31 9.74 8.79
C PRO A 9 22.13 9.06 8.08
N THR A 10 22.25 7.76 7.80
CA THR A 10 21.18 6.97 7.17
C THR A 10 20.00 6.74 8.11
N GLU A 11 20.27 6.46 9.39
CA GLU A 11 19.25 6.30 10.42
C GLU A 11 18.52 7.62 10.64
N ARG A 12 19.26 8.74 10.74
CA ARG A 12 18.67 10.07 10.84
C ARG A 12 17.77 10.38 9.65
N ARG A 13 18.21 10.07 8.43
CA ARG A 13 17.38 10.26 7.22
C ARG A 13 16.07 9.46 7.32
N ARG A 14 16.11 8.22 7.84
CA ARG A 14 14.91 7.40 8.07
C ARG A 14 13.99 7.99 9.12
N ASP A 15 14.53 8.44 10.27
CA ASP A 15 13.73 9.08 11.33
C ASP A 15 12.95 10.29 10.81
N LEU A 16 13.60 11.12 10.00
CA LEU A 16 12.98 12.29 9.38
C LEU A 16 11.86 11.90 8.41
N CYS A 17 12.06 10.85 7.62
CA CYS A 17 11.02 10.33 6.73
C CYS A 17 9.86 9.69 7.52
N ASP A 18 10.14 8.98 8.61
CA ASP A 18 9.09 8.39 9.47
C ASP A 18 8.25 9.50 10.12
N ALA A 19 8.88 10.58 10.59
CA ALA A 19 8.17 11.77 11.06
C ALA A 19 7.36 12.46 9.95
N ALA A 20 7.89 12.52 8.73
CA ALA A 20 7.17 13.06 7.57
C ALA A 20 5.94 12.22 7.20
N ILE A 21 6.04 10.89 7.23
CA ILE A 21 4.91 9.97 7.01
C ILE A 21 3.83 10.22 8.07
N GLN A 22 4.20 10.35 9.33
CA GLN A 22 3.22 10.61 10.39
C GLN A 22 2.55 11.99 10.21
N LEU A 23 3.30 13.03 9.84
CA LEU A 23 2.71 14.34 9.55
C LEU A 23 1.76 14.31 8.35
N LEU A 24 2.08 13.54 7.31
CA LEU A 24 1.17 13.34 6.18
C LEU A 24 -0.10 12.61 6.62
N ALA A 25 0.00 11.64 7.51
CA ALA A 25 -1.15 10.92 8.05
C ALA A 25 -2.05 11.77 8.95
N ASP A 26 -1.44 12.62 9.79
CA ASP A 26 -2.14 13.41 10.82
C ASP A 26 -2.69 14.73 10.24
N ASP A 27 -1.87 15.46 9.48
CA ASP A 27 -2.12 16.85 9.07
C ASP A 27 -2.32 17.00 7.54
N GLY A 28 -2.21 15.90 6.78
CA GLY A 28 -2.26 15.91 5.32
C GLY A 28 -1.06 16.59 4.65
N ALA A 29 -1.08 16.74 3.32
CA ALA A 29 0.02 17.32 2.56
C ALA A 29 0.36 18.78 3.00
N LYS A 30 -0.65 19.58 3.36
CA LYS A 30 -0.45 20.95 3.88
C LYS A 30 0.28 20.97 5.23
N GLY A 31 0.17 19.87 5.98
CA GLY A 31 0.87 19.63 7.22
C GLY A 31 2.38 19.48 7.08
N LEU A 32 2.89 19.16 5.89
CA LEU A 32 4.29 18.81 5.71
C LEU A 32 5.17 20.04 5.42
N SER A 33 6.04 20.37 6.38
CA SER A 33 7.15 21.33 6.23
C SER A 33 8.40 20.84 6.97
N HIS A 34 9.58 21.30 6.55
CA HIS A 34 10.86 20.94 7.20
C HIS A 34 10.87 21.22 8.70
N LEU A 35 10.40 22.40 9.11
CA LEU A 35 10.34 22.79 10.51
C LEU A 35 9.40 21.88 11.31
N LYS A 36 8.26 21.47 10.73
CA LYS A 36 7.35 20.54 11.40
C LYS A 36 7.95 19.14 11.50
N VAL A 37 8.67 18.68 10.48
CA VAL A 37 9.41 17.40 10.54
C VAL A 37 10.48 17.46 11.62
N ASP A 38 11.27 18.53 11.69
CA ASP A 38 12.30 18.70 12.72
C ASP A 38 11.70 18.56 14.13
N ARG A 39 10.60 19.27 14.37
CA ARG A 39 9.88 19.23 15.65
C ARG A 39 9.28 17.86 15.94
N LYS A 40 8.63 17.22 14.96
CA LYS A 40 8.03 15.89 15.12
C LYS A 40 9.10 14.82 15.38
N ALA A 41 10.26 14.93 14.75
CA ALA A 41 11.41 14.04 14.94
C ALA A 41 12.24 14.38 16.19
N GLY A 42 11.97 15.49 16.88
CA GLY A 42 12.72 15.92 18.07
C GLY A 42 14.18 16.29 17.77
N VAL A 43 14.46 16.82 16.57
CA VAL A 43 15.79 17.24 16.13
C VAL A 43 15.89 18.77 16.05
N PRO A 44 17.09 19.37 16.02
CA PRO A 44 17.26 20.81 15.87
C PRO A 44 16.63 21.35 14.58
N ASP A 45 16.06 22.55 14.66
CA ASP A 45 15.53 23.28 13.51
C ASP A 45 16.59 23.39 12.40
N GLY A 46 16.19 23.07 11.16
CA GLY A 46 17.06 23.07 9.98
C GLY A 46 17.67 21.71 9.65
N THR A 47 17.54 20.70 10.51
CA THR A 47 18.06 19.35 10.26
C THR A 47 17.44 18.75 9.00
N THR A 48 16.12 18.83 8.85
CA THR A 48 15.40 18.27 7.69
C THR A 48 15.85 18.98 6.41
N SER A 49 16.05 20.30 6.45
CA SER A 49 16.49 21.08 5.28
C SER A 49 17.92 20.72 4.85
N PHE A 50 18.77 20.30 5.80
CA PHE A 50 20.09 19.77 5.49
C PHE A 50 20.02 18.45 4.70
N TYR A 51 19.09 17.55 5.04
CA TYR A 51 18.92 16.26 4.32
C TYR A 51 18.09 16.38 3.03
N PHE A 52 17.11 17.28 3.01
CA PHE A 52 16.13 17.42 1.93
C PHE A 52 15.96 18.89 1.58
N ARG A 53 16.72 19.39 0.60
CA ARG A 53 16.75 20.84 0.30
C ARG A 53 15.41 21.45 -0.12
N THR A 54 14.48 20.65 -0.66
CA THR A 54 13.17 21.12 -1.14
C THR A 54 12.03 20.28 -0.58
N ARG A 55 10.81 20.82 -0.58
CA ARG A 55 9.61 20.07 -0.17
C ARG A 55 9.34 18.86 -1.08
N SER A 56 9.59 18.98 -2.39
CA SER A 56 9.49 17.84 -3.32
C SER A 56 10.51 16.75 -2.99
N ALA A 57 11.77 17.10 -2.65
CA ALA A 57 12.76 16.12 -2.20
C ALA A 57 12.34 15.39 -0.91
N LEU A 58 11.71 16.10 0.02
CA LEU A 58 11.15 15.50 1.24
C LEU A 58 9.98 14.56 0.95
N LEU A 59 9.05 14.95 0.07
CA LEU A 59 7.92 14.08 -0.33
C LEU A 59 8.39 12.79 -1.00
N ARG A 60 9.35 12.88 -1.92
CA ARG A 60 9.92 11.71 -2.60
C ARG A 60 10.62 10.78 -1.62
N ALA A 61 11.40 11.33 -0.70
CA ALA A 61 12.05 10.53 0.34
C ALA A 61 11.07 9.88 1.33
N ALA A 62 9.97 10.56 1.65
CA ALA A 62 8.89 9.97 2.43
C ALA A 62 8.20 8.83 1.67
N ALA A 63 8.00 8.96 0.35
CA ALA A 63 7.46 7.90 -0.50
C ALA A 63 8.40 6.70 -0.62
N GLU A 64 9.71 6.92 -0.78
CA GLU A 64 10.72 5.86 -0.74
C GLU A 64 10.67 5.11 0.59
N ARG A 65 10.64 5.85 1.71
CA ARG A 65 10.54 5.26 3.05
C ARG A 65 9.25 4.48 3.26
N LEU A 66 8.13 5.00 2.76
CA LEU A 66 6.84 4.32 2.80
C LEU A 66 6.90 2.98 2.06
N ALA A 67 7.51 2.96 0.86
CA ALA A 67 7.71 1.75 0.08
C ALA A 67 8.59 0.71 0.81
N GLU A 68 9.66 1.14 1.48
CA GLU A 68 10.48 0.26 2.33
C GLU A 68 9.66 -0.39 3.44
N LEU A 69 8.83 0.39 4.13
CA LEU A 69 7.99 -0.08 5.24
C LEU A 69 6.88 -1.02 4.76
N ASP A 70 6.29 -0.73 3.60
CA ASP A 70 5.29 -1.59 2.99
C ASP A 70 5.90 -2.93 2.60
N LEU A 71 7.05 -2.93 1.92
CA LEU A 71 7.75 -4.15 1.54
C LEU A 71 8.09 -5.03 2.76
N ALA A 72 8.60 -4.42 3.83
CA ALA A 72 8.89 -5.13 5.08
C ALA A 72 7.61 -5.73 5.70
N SER A 73 6.47 -5.03 5.59
CA SER A 73 5.18 -5.53 6.08
C SER A 73 4.68 -6.72 5.25
N LEU A 74 4.82 -6.65 3.93
CA LEU A 74 4.49 -7.76 3.03
C LEU A 74 5.35 -9.01 3.33
N GLN A 75 6.65 -8.82 3.57
CA GLN A 75 7.57 -9.90 3.94
C GLN A 75 7.20 -10.54 5.27
N SER A 76 6.87 -9.73 6.29
CA SER A 76 6.46 -10.25 7.59
C SER A 76 5.19 -11.13 7.52
N VAL A 77 4.23 -10.78 6.67
CA VAL A 77 3.03 -11.62 6.46
C VAL A 77 3.38 -12.91 5.70
N ALA A 78 4.33 -12.85 4.78
CA ALA A 78 4.81 -14.04 4.07
C ALA A 78 5.49 -15.04 5.02
N ASP A 79 6.27 -14.57 5.98
CA ASP A 79 7.00 -15.40 6.94
C ASP A 79 6.09 -15.96 8.06
N GLY A 80 5.08 -15.18 8.49
CA GLY A 80 4.16 -15.58 9.58
C GLY A 80 3.05 -16.56 9.18
N SER A 81 2.88 -16.86 7.89
CA SER A 81 1.79 -17.70 7.38
C SER A 81 2.08 -19.21 7.38
N GLY A 82 3.12 -19.65 8.11
CA GLY A 82 3.52 -21.06 8.26
C GLY A 82 2.87 -21.82 9.43
N GLY A 83 1.67 -21.43 9.88
CA GLY A 83 1.00 -22.06 11.03
C GLY A 83 0.16 -23.30 10.66
N ASP A 84 0.43 -24.40 11.36
CA ASP A 84 -0.26 -25.72 11.31
C ASP A 84 -1.70 -25.69 11.86
N GLY A 85 -2.55 -24.82 11.32
CA GLY A 85 -3.98 -24.75 11.66
C GLY A 85 -4.83 -25.62 10.74
N GLU A 86 -5.73 -26.42 11.30
CA GLU A 86 -6.58 -27.41 10.59
C GLU A 86 -7.79 -26.78 9.83
N GLY A 87 -7.70 -25.51 9.46
CA GLY A 87 -8.75 -24.77 8.71
C GLY A 87 -8.18 -23.99 7.51
N PRO A 88 -9.02 -23.51 6.58
CA PRO A 88 -8.56 -22.71 5.46
C PRO A 88 -7.99 -21.38 5.95
N THR A 89 -6.66 -21.25 5.91
CA THR A 89 -5.96 -20.00 6.25
C THR A 89 -6.34 -18.90 5.24
N PRO A 90 -6.72 -17.69 5.71
CA PRO A 90 -7.00 -16.57 4.83
C PRO A 90 -5.80 -16.26 3.93
N SER A 91 -6.07 -15.73 2.75
CA SER A 91 -5.04 -15.30 1.83
C SER A 91 -4.16 -14.21 2.44
N ARG A 92 -2.87 -14.21 2.04
CA ARG A 92 -1.90 -13.19 2.49
C ARG A 92 -2.34 -11.78 2.12
N LEU A 93 -2.90 -11.60 0.94
CA LEU A 93 -3.38 -10.29 0.51
C LEU A 93 -4.55 -9.82 1.40
N SER A 94 -5.52 -10.68 1.73
CA SER A 94 -6.59 -10.26 2.64
C SER A 94 -6.08 -9.92 4.04
N GLN A 95 -5.08 -10.64 4.55
CA GLN A 95 -4.41 -10.29 5.81
C GLN A 95 -3.75 -8.90 5.74
N VAL A 96 -2.98 -8.63 4.68
CA VAL A 96 -2.33 -7.33 4.45
C VAL A 96 -3.35 -6.19 4.35
N VAL A 97 -4.44 -6.40 3.60
CA VAL A 97 -5.48 -5.37 3.41
C VAL A 97 -6.17 -5.06 4.73
N ILE A 98 -6.58 -6.07 5.50
CA ILE A 98 -7.25 -5.83 6.79
C ILE A 98 -6.31 -5.18 7.81
N GLN A 99 -5.04 -5.59 7.86
CA GLN A 99 -4.03 -4.93 8.69
C GLN A 99 -3.85 -3.45 8.34
N ALA A 100 -4.05 -3.06 7.07
CA ALA A 100 -3.95 -1.67 6.63
C ALA A 100 -4.99 -0.72 7.28
N GLY A 101 -6.05 -1.26 7.89
CA GLY A 101 -7.02 -0.50 8.67
C GLY A 101 -6.64 -0.29 10.15
N GLY A 102 -5.54 -0.88 10.63
CA GLY A 102 -5.02 -0.72 12.00
C GLY A 102 -3.72 0.07 12.04
N GLU A 103 -3.41 0.70 13.18
CA GLU A 103 -2.11 1.35 13.36
C GLU A 103 -0.99 0.31 13.57
N PRO A 104 0.24 0.56 13.06
CA PRO A 104 0.70 1.77 12.37
C PRO A 104 0.41 1.84 10.86
N GLN A 105 -0.19 0.81 10.25
CA GLN A 105 -0.41 0.72 8.80
C GLN A 105 -1.48 1.71 8.31
N LEU A 106 -2.45 2.06 9.13
CA LEU A 106 -3.46 3.07 8.82
C LEU A 106 -2.82 4.43 8.55
N SER A 107 -1.86 4.86 9.39
CA SER A 107 -1.08 6.08 9.15
C SER A 107 -0.34 6.02 7.81
N ARG A 108 0.25 4.87 7.46
CA ARG A 108 0.91 4.65 6.16
C ARG A 108 -0.07 4.75 4.99
N THR A 109 -1.27 4.17 5.12
CA THR A 109 -2.32 4.24 4.12
C THR A 109 -2.76 5.68 3.88
N LYS A 110 -3.02 6.45 4.95
CA LYS A 110 -3.36 7.89 4.85
C LYS A 110 -2.26 8.68 4.14
N ALA A 111 -1.01 8.51 4.57
CA ALA A 111 0.13 9.17 3.95
C ALA A 111 0.28 8.82 2.46
N ARG A 112 0.02 7.55 2.07
CA ARG A 112 0.05 7.12 0.67
C ARG A 112 -0.95 7.90 -0.19
N TYR A 113 -2.20 8.07 0.27
CA TYR A 113 -3.21 8.81 -0.48
C TYR A 113 -2.84 10.28 -0.64
N GLU A 114 -2.30 10.92 0.40
CA GLU A 114 -1.78 12.29 0.31
C GLU A 114 -0.66 12.40 -0.72
N LEU A 115 0.30 11.46 -0.71
CA LEU A 115 1.39 11.40 -1.70
C LEU A 115 0.88 11.18 -3.12
N THR A 116 -0.10 10.29 -3.33
CA THR A 116 -0.73 10.04 -4.63
C THR A 116 -1.36 11.32 -5.19
N MET A 117 -2.02 12.13 -4.35
CA MET A 117 -2.58 13.41 -4.77
C MET A 117 -1.50 14.44 -5.14
N GLN A 118 -0.33 14.39 -4.51
CA GLN A 118 0.81 15.24 -4.91
C GLN A 118 1.48 14.76 -6.19
N ALA A 119 1.51 13.44 -6.43
CA ALA A 119 2.18 12.81 -7.57
C ALA A 119 1.66 13.27 -8.93
N THR A 120 0.40 13.75 -9.01
CA THR A 120 -0.18 14.29 -10.25
C THR A 120 0.61 15.46 -10.85
N ARG A 121 1.46 16.12 -10.05
CA ARG A 121 2.28 17.28 -10.44
C ARG A 121 3.78 17.01 -10.35
N ASP A 122 4.18 15.80 -9.96
CA ASP A 122 5.57 15.41 -9.77
C ASP A 122 5.81 14.00 -10.34
N PRO A 123 6.24 13.88 -11.62
CA PRO A 123 6.43 12.58 -12.28
C PRO A 123 7.42 11.66 -11.56
N ALA A 124 8.43 12.22 -10.88
CA ALA A 124 9.39 11.41 -10.14
C ALA A 124 8.76 10.80 -8.87
N LEU A 125 7.88 11.55 -8.20
CA LEU A 125 7.08 10.99 -7.10
C LEU A 125 6.11 9.91 -7.61
N ALA A 126 5.47 10.13 -8.75
CA ALA A 126 4.58 9.14 -9.37
C ALA A 126 5.32 7.83 -9.66
N ALA A 127 6.53 7.89 -10.22
CA ALA A 127 7.35 6.72 -10.49
C ALA A 127 7.70 5.92 -9.23
N ILE A 128 8.04 6.60 -8.13
CA ILE A 128 8.33 5.95 -6.83
C ILE A 128 7.09 5.18 -6.32
N LEU A 129 5.91 5.82 -6.36
CA LEU A 129 4.67 5.19 -5.91
C LEU A 129 4.24 4.02 -6.81
N GLN A 130 4.45 4.13 -8.12
CA GLN A 130 4.18 3.06 -9.08
C GLN A 130 5.07 1.83 -8.80
N GLN A 131 6.37 2.03 -8.61
CA GLN A 131 7.31 0.96 -8.26
C GLN A 131 6.94 0.30 -6.93
N ALA A 132 6.53 1.09 -5.93
CA ALA A 132 6.10 0.57 -4.63
C ALA A 132 4.88 -0.37 -4.75
N MET A 133 3.99 -0.12 -5.72
CA MET A 133 2.78 -0.93 -5.94
C MET A 133 3.06 -2.30 -6.57
N GLU A 134 4.23 -2.51 -7.17
CA GLU A 134 4.56 -3.77 -7.87
C GLU A 134 4.50 -4.99 -6.94
N GLY A 135 4.95 -4.84 -5.69
CA GLY A 135 4.91 -5.92 -4.69
C GLY A 135 3.47 -6.30 -4.30
N PHE A 136 2.59 -5.32 -4.18
CA PHE A 136 1.17 -5.53 -3.88
C PHE A 136 0.45 -6.24 -5.04
N THR A 137 0.71 -5.81 -6.27
CA THR A 137 0.16 -6.43 -7.49
C THR A 137 0.56 -7.90 -7.61
N LYS A 138 1.76 -8.29 -7.18
CA LYS A 138 2.19 -9.70 -7.16
C LYS A 138 1.35 -10.55 -6.21
N LEU A 139 1.18 -10.13 -4.95
CA LEU A 139 0.32 -10.82 -3.99
C LEU A 139 -1.15 -10.90 -4.46
N HIS A 140 -1.60 -9.86 -5.13
CA HIS A 140 -2.95 -9.81 -5.69
C HIS A 140 -3.17 -10.88 -6.77
N ARG A 141 -2.20 -11.05 -7.68
CA ARG A 141 -2.26 -12.13 -8.68
C ARG A 141 -2.27 -13.53 -8.04
N GLU A 142 -1.58 -13.73 -6.91
CA GLU A 142 -1.62 -15.02 -6.20
C GLU A 142 -3.03 -15.38 -5.70
N ILE A 143 -3.81 -14.41 -5.21
CA ILE A 143 -5.22 -14.65 -4.88
C ILE A 143 -5.99 -15.06 -6.13
N LEU A 144 -5.86 -14.31 -7.22
CA LEU A 144 -6.62 -14.59 -8.44
C LEU A 144 -6.40 -16.03 -8.91
N VAL A 145 -5.16 -16.52 -8.85
CA VAL A 145 -4.83 -17.92 -9.16
C VAL A 145 -5.52 -18.91 -8.20
N ARG A 146 -5.61 -18.60 -6.91
CA ARG A 146 -6.35 -19.44 -5.93
C ARG A 146 -7.87 -19.42 -6.16
N LEU A 147 -8.41 -18.33 -6.68
CA LEU A 147 -9.82 -18.20 -7.03
C LEU A 147 -10.17 -18.93 -8.34
N MET A 148 -9.17 -19.33 -9.14
CA MET A 148 -9.40 -20.13 -10.34
C MET A 148 -9.85 -21.55 -9.95
N PRO A 149 -10.86 -22.12 -10.63
CA PRO A 149 -11.14 -23.56 -10.54
C PRO A 149 -9.85 -24.34 -10.84
N ARG A 150 -9.53 -25.36 -10.03
CA ARG A 150 -8.32 -26.17 -10.24
C ARG A 150 -8.28 -26.70 -11.69
N GLY A 151 -7.27 -26.28 -12.46
CA GLY A 151 -7.08 -26.69 -13.86
C GLY A 151 -7.76 -25.81 -14.92
N ALA A 152 -8.40 -24.69 -14.55
CA ALA A 152 -8.88 -23.73 -15.52
C ALA A 152 -7.74 -22.86 -16.04
N GLU A 153 -7.50 -22.83 -17.34
CA GLU A 153 -6.69 -21.80 -18.00
C GLU A 153 -7.63 -20.68 -18.44
N LEU A 154 -7.49 -19.49 -17.84
CA LEU A 154 -8.18 -18.29 -18.28
C LEU A 154 -7.33 -17.56 -19.31
N GLU A 155 -7.99 -16.95 -20.29
CA GLU A 155 -7.32 -16.05 -21.22
C GLU A 155 -6.67 -14.88 -20.46
N PRO A 156 -5.50 -14.38 -20.90
CA PRO A 156 -4.81 -13.28 -20.22
C PRO A 156 -5.67 -12.03 -19.98
N ALA A 157 -6.54 -11.68 -20.94
CA ALA A 157 -7.46 -10.56 -20.83
C ALA A 157 -8.47 -10.72 -19.67
N VAL A 158 -8.97 -11.94 -19.44
CA VAL A 158 -9.89 -12.23 -18.32
C VAL A 158 -9.16 -12.12 -16.98
N VAL A 159 -7.91 -12.57 -16.91
CA VAL A 159 -7.08 -12.43 -15.70
C VAL A 159 -6.81 -10.95 -15.40
N GLU A 160 -6.55 -10.16 -16.44
CA GLU A 160 -6.37 -8.71 -16.34
C GLU A 160 -7.63 -8.01 -15.83
N ASP A 161 -8.80 -8.32 -16.41
CA ASP A 161 -10.09 -7.75 -15.99
C ASP A 161 -10.44 -8.10 -14.55
N LEU A 162 -10.31 -9.38 -14.18
CA LEU A 162 -10.47 -9.82 -12.80
C LEU A 162 -9.52 -9.05 -11.89
N SER A 163 -8.25 -8.89 -12.31
CA SER A 163 -7.28 -8.16 -11.52
C SER A 163 -7.65 -6.69 -11.33
N ASN A 164 -8.11 -6.04 -12.39
CA ASN A 164 -8.50 -4.64 -12.34
C ASN A 164 -9.70 -4.43 -11.41
N VAL A 165 -10.71 -5.29 -11.48
CA VAL A 165 -11.91 -5.17 -10.64
C VAL A 165 -11.61 -5.42 -9.17
N THR A 166 -10.92 -6.51 -8.84
CA THR A 166 -10.62 -6.83 -7.44
C THR A 166 -9.64 -5.81 -6.83
N LEU A 167 -8.68 -5.30 -7.60
CA LEU A 167 -7.80 -4.22 -7.14
C LEU A 167 -8.57 -2.91 -6.92
N THR A 168 -9.51 -2.59 -7.82
CA THR A 168 -10.39 -1.41 -7.66
C THR A 168 -11.23 -1.51 -6.39
N PHE A 169 -11.79 -2.70 -6.11
CA PHE A 169 -12.52 -2.96 -4.87
C PHE A 169 -11.63 -2.77 -3.63
N ILE A 170 -10.44 -3.36 -3.63
CA ILE A 170 -9.48 -3.23 -2.52
C ILE A 170 -9.05 -1.78 -2.31
N ASN A 171 -8.76 -1.04 -3.38
CA ASN A 171 -8.41 0.39 -3.29
C ASN A 171 -9.57 1.20 -2.68
N GLY A 172 -10.81 0.88 -3.03
CA GLY A 172 -11.99 1.48 -2.41
C GLY A 172 -12.11 1.13 -0.91
N LEU A 173 -11.82 -0.12 -0.54
CA LEU A 173 -11.81 -0.56 0.86
C LEU A 173 -10.71 0.15 1.67
N LEU A 174 -9.48 0.23 1.14
CA LEU A 174 -8.37 0.94 1.78
C LEU A 174 -8.67 2.43 1.99
N LEU A 175 -9.36 3.07 1.03
CA LEU A 175 -9.79 4.46 1.16
C LEU A 175 -10.87 4.62 2.25
N ARG A 176 -11.76 3.64 2.43
CA ARG A 176 -12.75 3.68 3.51
C ARG A 176 -12.10 3.60 4.89
N PHE A 177 -11.05 2.80 5.05
CA PHE A 177 -10.30 2.73 6.31
C PHE A 177 -9.73 4.06 6.75
N THR A 178 -9.34 4.96 5.83
CA THR A 178 -8.83 6.29 6.21
C THR A 178 -9.87 7.18 6.89
N HIS A 179 -11.15 6.84 6.77
CA HIS A 179 -12.30 7.52 7.34
C HIS A 179 -12.95 6.71 8.48
N ASP A 180 -12.27 5.67 8.97
CA ASP A 180 -12.76 4.71 9.98
C ASP A 180 -14.03 3.94 9.57
N ASP A 181 -14.30 3.84 8.27
CA ASP A 181 -15.38 3.04 7.71
C ASP A 181 -14.91 1.59 7.49
N ARG A 182 -15.21 0.70 8.44
CA ARG A 182 -14.73 -0.69 8.48
C ARG A 182 -15.84 -1.70 8.17
N ILE A 183 -16.42 -1.61 6.98
CA ILE A 183 -17.45 -2.57 6.52
C ILE A 183 -16.92 -4.01 6.46
N ILE A 184 -15.62 -4.18 6.24
CA ILE A 184 -14.94 -5.46 6.20
C ILE A 184 -13.78 -5.41 7.20
N ASP A 185 -13.85 -6.26 8.21
CA ASP A 185 -12.98 -6.26 9.40
C ASP A 185 -12.23 -7.58 9.60
N SER A 186 -12.47 -8.59 8.75
CA SER A 186 -11.83 -9.91 8.83
C SER A 186 -11.25 -10.35 7.47
N PRO A 187 -10.06 -10.99 7.44
CA PRO A 187 -9.47 -11.50 6.21
C PRO A 187 -10.32 -12.56 5.51
N GLU A 188 -11.02 -13.40 6.27
CA GLU A 188 -11.92 -14.45 5.76
C GLU A 188 -13.10 -13.84 5.01
N ARG A 189 -13.68 -12.76 5.56
CA ARG A 189 -14.79 -12.05 4.90
C ARG A 189 -14.31 -11.39 3.61
N LEU A 190 -13.13 -10.80 3.61
CA LEU A 190 -12.55 -10.21 2.42
C LEU A 190 -12.30 -11.27 1.34
N ASP A 191 -11.72 -12.42 1.69
CA ASP A 191 -11.55 -13.55 0.76
C ASP A 191 -12.88 -14.02 0.17
N ALA A 192 -13.92 -14.17 0.99
CA ALA A 192 -15.24 -14.58 0.52
C ALA A 192 -15.84 -13.57 -0.48
N ILE A 193 -15.66 -12.27 -0.24
CA ILE A 193 -16.14 -11.21 -1.13
C ILE A 193 -15.34 -11.22 -2.44
N LEU A 194 -14.01 -11.30 -2.39
CA LEU A 194 -13.17 -11.36 -3.57
C LEU A 194 -13.48 -12.60 -4.43
N ALA A 195 -13.73 -13.75 -3.78
CA ALA A 195 -14.16 -14.97 -4.45
C ALA A 195 -15.54 -14.82 -5.12
N ALA A 196 -16.48 -14.17 -4.45
CA ALA A 196 -17.81 -13.91 -4.99
C ALA A 196 -17.77 -12.97 -6.20
N ILE A 197 -16.97 -11.89 -6.13
CA ILE A 197 -16.72 -10.97 -7.25
C ILE A 197 -16.16 -11.73 -8.44
N ALA A 198 -15.07 -12.49 -8.24
CA ALA A 198 -14.43 -13.24 -9.32
C ALA A 198 -15.36 -14.28 -9.94
N THR A 199 -16.08 -15.03 -9.10
CA THR A 199 -17.04 -16.05 -9.57
C THR A 199 -18.19 -15.41 -10.35
N GLY A 200 -18.71 -14.27 -9.91
CA GLY A 200 -19.78 -13.54 -10.59
C GLY A 200 -19.34 -13.05 -11.97
N ILE A 201 -18.12 -12.50 -12.07
CA ILE A 201 -17.53 -12.04 -13.33
C ILE A 201 -17.30 -13.21 -14.28
N LEU A 202 -16.73 -14.33 -13.81
CA LEU A 202 -16.49 -15.50 -14.64
C LEU A 202 -17.78 -16.18 -15.15
N LYS A 203 -18.88 -16.03 -14.41
CA LYS A 203 -20.21 -16.54 -14.80
C LYS A 203 -21.03 -15.54 -15.63
N SER A 204 -20.50 -14.34 -15.90
CA SER A 204 -21.19 -13.35 -16.73
C SER A 204 -21.36 -13.84 -18.17
N PRO A 205 -22.30 -13.27 -18.95
CA PRO A 205 -22.46 -13.60 -20.36
C PRO A 205 -21.16 -13.48 -21.17
N ASP A 206 -20.33 -12.50 -20.81
CA ASP A 206 -19.03 -12.20 -21.44
C ASP A 206 -17.88 -13.04 -20.88
N LYS A 207 -18.17 -14.02 -19.99
CA LYS A 207 -17.22 -14.98 -19.41
C LYS A 207 -15.99 -14.34 -18.79
N GLY A 208 -16.20 -13.18 -18.17
CA GLY A 208 -15.16 -12.41 -17.50
C GLY A 208 -14.35 -11.46 -18.36
N ARG A 209 -14.69 -11.29 -19.64
CA ARG A 209 -14.24 -10.14 -20.43
C ARG A 209 -15.11 -8.92 -20.11
N LEU A 210 -14.54 -7.95 -19.41
CA LEU A 210 -15.22 -6.73 -18.95
C LEU A 210 -14.70 -5.48 -19.67
N THR A 211 -13.43 -5.48 -20.07
CA THR A 211 -12.88 -4.42 -20.90
C THR A 211 -12.69 -4.93 -22.32
N GLU A 212 -13.06 -4.13 -23.31
CA GLU A 212 -12.68 -4.41 -24.67
C GLU A 212 -11.16 -4.29 -24.76
N THR A 213 -10.46 -5.40 -25.02
CA THR A 213 -9.07 -5.35 -25.45
C THR A 213 -9.01 -4.45 -26.68
N GLY A 214 -8.36 -3.29 -26.55
CA GLY A 214 -8.43 -2.20 -27.54
C GLY A 214 -8.40 -2.66 -29.00
N GLY A 215 -9.41 -2.23 -29.76
CA GLY A 215 -9.39 -2.10 -31.22
C GLY A 215 -9.15 -0.64 -31.63
N PRO A 216 -8.62 -0.38 -32.84
CA PRO A 216 -7.63 0.67 -33.09
C PRO A 216 -8.23 2.08 -33.15
N GLY A 217 -7.49 3.05 -32.61
CA GLY A 217 -7.59 4.46 -32.94
C GLY A 217 -6.34 4.90 -33.71
#